data_AF-A0A353QXL0-F1
#
_entry.id   AF-A0A353QXL0-F1
#
_cell.length_a   1.000
_cell.length_b   1.000
_cell.length_c   1.000
_cell.angle_alpha   90.00
_cell.angle_beta   90.00
_cell.angle_gamma   90.00
#
_symmetry.space_group_name_H-M   'P 1'
#
loop_
_entity.id
_entity.type
_entity.pdbx_description
1 polymer ?
#
loop_
_entity_poly.entity_id
_entity_poly.type
_entity_poly.pdbx_seq_one_letter_code
_entity_poly.pdbx_strand_id
1 'polypeptide(L)'
;MMINNTFYKATAAIESNTVANRGILDIGGWLAPNVLMANNKDERKERLNKHGGYFLLAVLSPFVFMPLANRSSLKLLGVTKNLFGKESHIIQLSKKKLANNAGEMVKGIEELGKKGIENLFGKKIKIEKEFKAILNRFPDKEELRKKLIAAQKFQFMADFIPLGFIAGSIPWMTNDITKKQTGRSGFTAEFEMADKQYTEKMAEKHEKTKHKKMLAACAITLGNTLLIPTIVAKSLTTKTPGSFASVIKRNAHLFDYTKGIFVSLLPYFLIDVFADIPHWILASRDKHEMKDTSVRFGVALSIFFGGDYLLNNVVGRGLDRWRGTKLMNDDNFKNAGFFKKFLMPVNKFDKIKELEKVPENILKRTQKYAVGMYWGNMLAIMLALGFGTPYVLNKILKANIKNDMNNDKNDSHTTKALKNFKTFIEQNDINSSNLLIKFKCT
;
A
#
# COMPACT_ATOMS: atom_id res chain seq x y z
N MET A 1 -32.37 -23.61 -5.80
CA MET A 1 -32.01 -22.19 -5.91
C MET A 1 -30.60 -22.07 -6.47
N MET A 2 -30.48 -21.84 -7.78
CA MET A 2 -29.21 -21.62 -8.48
C MET A 2 -28.53 -20.38 -7.89
N ILE A 3 -27.48 -20.54 -7.09
CA ILE A 3 -26.45 -19.49 -7.08
C ILE A 3 -25.89 -19.54 -8.49
N ASN A 4 -26.33 -18.54 -9.28
CA ASN A 4 -26.06 -18.39 -10.69
C ASN A 4 -24.60 -18.74 -10.98
N ASN A 5 -24.36 -19.70 -11.88
CA ASN A 5 -23.02 -20.03 -12.38
C ASN A 5 -22.28 -18.73 -12.81
N THR A 6 -23.04 -17.72 -13.26
CA THR A 6 -22.60 -16.36 -13.53
C THR A 6 -22.02 -15.61 -12.32
N PHE A 7 -22.66 -15.64 -11.14
CA PHE A 7 -22.17 -14.93 -9.96
C PHE A 7 -20.91 -15.58 -9.38
N TYR A 8 -20.84 -16.91 -9.39
CA TYR A 8 -19.61 -17.63 -9.04
C TYR A 8 -18.48 -17.29 -10.02
N LYS A 9 -18.75 -17.30 -11.33
CA LYS A 9 -17.77 -16.93 -12.37
C LYS A 9 -17.30 -15.49 -12.22
N ALA A 10 -18.20 -14.56 -11.95
CA ALA A 10 -17.86 -13.16 -11.69
C ALA A 10 -16.99 -13.01 -10.44
N THR A 11 -17.36 -13.68 -9.34
CA THR A 11 -16.58 -13.67 -8.10
C THR A 11 -15.18 -14.26 -8.32
N ALA A 12 -15.07 -15.38 -9.03
CA ALA A 12 -13.80 -15.98 -9.39
C ALA A 12 -12.93 -15.05 -10.25
N ALA A 13 -13.55 -14.33 -11.20
CA ALA A 13 -12.85 -13.35 -12.03
C ALA A 13 -12.32 -12.16 -11.22
N ILE A 14 -13.05 -11.73 -10.18
CA ILE A 14 -12.62 -10.65 -9.27
C ILE A 14 -11.53 -11.16 -8.32
N GLU A 15 -11.67 -12.34 -7.73
CA GLU A 15 -10.67 -12.94 -6.82
C GLU A 15 -9.33 -13.19 -7.53
N SER A 16 -9.38 -13.73 -8.74
CA SER A 16 -8.19 -13.94 -9.56
C SER A 16 -7.53 -12.65 -10.05
N ASN A 17 -8.25 -11.51 -10.00
CA ASN A 17 -7.73 -10.20 -10.35
C ASN A 17 -7.47 -9.36 -9.10
N THR A 18 -6.27 -9.48 -8.54
CA THR A 18 -5.82 -8.73 -7.35
C THR A 18 -6.10 -7.23 -7.44
N VAL A 19 -5.97 -6.61 -8.62
CA VAL A 19 -6.22 -5.18 -8.80
C VAL A 19 -7.70 -4.85 -8.62
N ALA A 20 -8.60 -5.63 -9.22
CA ALA A 20 -10.04 -5.43 -9.06
C ALA A 20 -10.49 -5.65 -7.61
N ASN A 21 -9.96 -6.70 -6.96
CA ASN A 21 -10.22 -6.98 -5.55
C ASN A 21 -9.79 -5.81 -4.65
N ARG A 22 -8.55 -5.33 -4.82
CA ARG A 22 -8.01 -4.22 -4.01
C ARG A 22 -8.71 -2.90 -4.31
N GLY A 23 -9.07 -2.62 -5.55
CA GLY A 23 -9.82 -1.41 -5.91
C GLY A 23 -11.21 -1.35 -5.28
N ILE A 24 -11.90 -2.49 -5.17
CA ILE A 24 -13.19 -2.57 -4.46
C ILE A 24 -13.01 -2.24 -2.98
N LEU A 25 -12.00 -2.83 -2.33
CA LEU A 25 -11.65 -2.55 -0.93
C LEU A 25 -11.24 -1.10 -0.70
N ASP A 26 -10.50 -0.49 -1.63
CA ASP A 26 -10.08 0.90 -1.54
C ASP A 26 -11.28 1.86 -1.63
N ILE A 27 -12.15 1.70 -2.63
CA ILE A 27 -13.34 2.57 -2.77
C ILE A 27 -14.31 2.38 -1.60
N GLY A 28 -14.70 1.13 -1.35
CA GLY A 28 -15.79 0.79 -0.43
C GLY A 28 -15.37 0.70 1.03
N GLY A 29 -14.09 0.40 1.31
CA GLY A 29 -13.55 0.21 2.65
C GLY A 29 -12.66 1.34 3.13
N TRP A 30 -12.16 2.19 2.25
CA TRP A 30 -11.25 3.28 2.60
C TRP A 30 -11.80 4.64 2.20
N LEU A 31 -11.97 4.92 0.91
CA LEU A 31 -12.31 6.24 0.39
C LEU A 31 -13.67 6.74 0.90
N ALA A 32 -14.77 6.08 0.52
CA ALA A 32 -16.11 6.58 0.82
C ALA A 32 -16.38 6.64 2.34
N PRO A 33 -16.07 5.59 3.13
CA PRO A 33 -16.33 5.64 4.57
C PRO A 33 -15.46 6.66 5.31
N ASN A 34 -14.19 6.86 4.95
CA ASN A 34 -13.36 7.90 5.58
C ASN A 34 -13.96 9.30 5.36
N VAL A 35 -14.52 9.58 4.18
CA VAL A 35 -15.20 10.85 3.92
C VAL A 35 -16.49 10.99 4.76
N LEU A 36 -17.28 9.91 4.86
CA LEU A 36 -18.51 9.91 5.65
C LEU A 36 -18.25 10.08 7.16
N MET A 37 -17.18 9.48 7.66
CA MET A 37 -16.77 9.49 9.07
C MET A 37 -15.88 10.69 9.46
N ALA A 38 -15.91 11.75 8.66
CA ALA A 38 -15.28 13.02 9.02
C ALA A 38 -16.02 13.67 10.20
N ASN A 39 -15.27 14.31 11.10
CA ASN A 39 -15.80 14.99 12.27
C ASN A 39 -16.51 16.29 11.91
N ASN A 40 -16.16 16.92 10.79
CA ASN A 40 -16.77 18.15 10.32
C ASN A 40 -16.73 18.29 8.78
N LYS A 41 -17.35 19.35 8.26
CA LYS A 41 -17.48 19.59 6.81
C LYS A 41 -16.14 19.89 6.12
N ASP A 42 -15.21 20.56 6.79
CA ASP A 42 -13.91 20.90 6.19
C ASP A 42 -13.01 19.67 6.13
N GLU A 43 -12.99 18.87 7.19
CA GLU A 43 -12.34 17.56 7.19
C GLU A 43 -12.92 16.66 6.10
N ARG A 44 -14.25 16.65 5.91
CA ARG A 44 -14.89 15.87 4.85
C ARG A 44 -14.37 16.24 3.46
N LYS A 45 -14.30 17.54 3.17
CA LYS A 45 -13.75 18.06 1.90
C LYS A 45 -12.27 17.72 1.74
N GLU A 46 -11.51 17.87 2.81
CA GLU A 46 -10.08 17.55 2.81
C GLU A 46 -9.83 16.06 2.51
N ARG A 47 -10.56 15.17 3.20
CA ARG A 47 -10.51 13.71 2.95
C ARG A 47 -10.95 13.38 1.53
N LEU A 48 -11.99 14.02 1.01
CA LEU A 48 -12.44 13.83 -0.36
C LEU A 48 -11.37 14.23 -1.39
N ASN A 49 -10.71 15.38 -1.20
CA ASN A 49 -9.61 15.82 -2.07
C ASN A 49 -8.42 14.86 -2.01
N LYS A 50 -8.04 14.46 -0.78
CA LYS A 50 -6.96 13.49 -0.52
C LYS A 50 -7.20 12.18 -1.27
N HIS A 51 -8.36 11.56 -1.08
CA HIS A 51 -8.64 10.26 -1.70
C HIS A 51 -9.03 10.36 -3.18
N GLY A 52 -9.75 11.41 -3.59
CA GLY A 52 -10.10 11.65 -4.99
C GLY A 52 -8.87 11.91 -5.85
N GLY A 53 -7.91 12.68 -5.35
CA GLY A 53 -6.60 12.87 -5.97
C GLY A 53 -5.86 11.54 -6.13
N TYR A 54 -5.78 10.73 -5.08
CA TYR A 54 -5.11 9.42 -5.13
C TYR A 54 -5.78 8.48 -6.13
N PHE A 55 -7.11 8.43 -6.15
CA PHE A 55 -7.87 7.60 -7.07
C PHE A 55 -7.64 7.98 -8.54
N LEU A 56 -7.69 9.27 -8.87
CA LEU A 56 -7.41 9.75 -10.23
C LEU A 56 -6.01 9.33 -10.70
N LEU A 57 -5.03 9.35 -9.80
CA LEU A 57 -3.64 9.00 -10.11
C LEU A 57 -3.43 7.49 -10.24
N ALA A 58 -4.06 6.70 -9.37
CA ALA A 58 -4.08 5.24 -9.46
C ALA A 58 -4.74 4.78 -10.77
N VAL A 59 -5.80 5.48 -11.21
CA VAL A 59 -6.48 5.17 -12.48
C VAL A 59 -5.67 5.66 -13.68
N LEU A 60 -5.07 6.85 -13.67
CA LEU A 60 -4.40 7.41 -14.86
C LEU A 60 -2.98 6.89 -15.08
N SER A 61 -2.24 6.57 -14.01
CA SER A 61 -0.84 6.16 -14.12
C SER A 61 -0.57 4.90 -14.97
N PRO A 62 -1.43 3.85 -14.95
CA PRO A 62 -1.27 2.67 -15.79
C PRO A 62 -1.44 2.91 -17.29
N PHE A 63 -2.19 3.93 -17.69
CA PHE A 63 -2.51 4.14 -19.10
C PHE A 63 -1.55 5.11 -19.78
N VAL A 64 -0.95 6.03 -19.02
CA VAL A 64 -0.08 7.08 -19.59
C VAL A 64 1.40 6.78 -19.35
N PHE A 65 1.81 6.64 -18.09
CA PHE A 65 3.24 6.60 -17.74
C PHE A 65 3.86 5.22 -17.97
N MET A 66 3.16 4.15 -17.58
CA MET A 66 3.73 2.80 -17.62
C MET A 66 4.04 2.30 -19.04
N PRO A 67 3.13 2.43 -20.03
CA PRO A 67 3.44 1.97 -21.39
C PRO A 67 4.59 2.77 -22.00
N LEU A 68 4.63 4.08 -21.76
CA LEU A 68 5.68 4.96 -22.31
C LEU A 68 7.06 4.67 -21.69
N ALA A 69 7.14 4.51 -20.36
CA ALA A 69 8.40 4.22 -19.68
C ALA A 69 8.96 2.83 -20.03
N ASN A 70 8.10 1.80 -20.02
CA ASN A 70 8.50 0.42 -20.31
C ASN A 70 8.98 0.25 -21.74
N ARG A 71 8.30 0.88 -22.69
CA ARG A 71 8.67 0.82 -24.11
C ARG A 71 9.95 1.61 -24.36
N SER A 72 10.09 2.77 -23.70
CA SER A 72 11.27 3.62 -23.88
C SER A 72 12.53 2.93 -23.36
N SER A 73 12.47 2.24 -22.21
CA SER A 73 13.63 1.53 -21.66
C SER A 73 14.10 0.39 -22.58
N LEU A 74 13.17 -0.39 -23.14
CA LEU A 74 13.50 -1.46 -24.10
C LEU A 74 14.10 -0.93 -25.40
N LYS A 75 13.61 0.21 -25.89
CA LYS A 75 14.17 0.86 -27.08
C LYS A 75 15.56 1.42 -26.80
N LEU A 76 15.74 2.12 -25.67
CA LEU A 76 17.03 2.69 -25.24
C LEU A 76 18.11 1.61 -25.08
N LEU A 77 17.74 0.43 -24.59
CA LEU A 77 18.66 -0.70 -24.41
C LEU A 77 18.83 -1.54 -25.69
N GLY A 78 18.20 -1.15 -26.80
CA GLY A 78 18.30 -1.82 -28.10
C GLY A 78 17.59 -3.19 -28.16
N VAL A 79 16.73 -3.52 -27.19
CA VAL A 79 15.99 -4.79 -27.17
C VAL A 79 14.89 -4.79 -28.23
N THR A 80 14.22 -3.65 -28.40
CA THR A 80 13.11 -3.46 -29.35
C THR A 80 13.46 -2.38 -30.39
N LYS A 81 13.06 -2.56 -31.65
CA LYS A 81 13.24 -1.54 -32.70
C LYS A 81 12.18 -0.43 -32.63
N ASN A 82 10.92 -0.83 -32.43
CA ASN A 82 9.77 0.08 -32.43
C ASN A 82 9.17 0.21 -31.03
N LEU A 83 8.95 1.46 -30.60
CA LEU A 83 8.39 1.78 -29.28
C LEU A 83 7.02 1.11 -29.08
N PHE A 84 6.14 1.21 -30.08
CA PHE A 84 4.78 0.65 -30.04
C PHE A 84 4.68 -0.75 -30.67
N GLY A 85 5.82 -1.40 -30.94
CA GLY A 85 5.84 -2.74 -31.51
C GLY A 85 5.39 -3.81 -30.50
N LYS A 86 4.84 -4.91 -31.01
CA LYS A 86 4.50 -6.10 -30.21
C LYS A 86 5.71 -6.70 -29.46
N GLU A 87 6.92 -6.46 -29.97
CA GLU A 87 8.19 -6.80 -29.31
C GLU A 87 8.29 -6.26 -27.87
N SER A 88 7.69 -5.08 -27.60
CA SER A 88 7.76 -4.43 -26.28
C SER A 88 7.11 -5.25 -25.15
N HIS A 89 6.25 -6.20 -25.50
CA HIS A 89 5.64 -7.09 -24.52
C HIS A 89 6.63 -8.07 -23.88
N ILE A 90 7.88 -8.16 -24.37
CA ILE A 90 8.94 -8.96 -23.73
C ILE A 90 9.22 -8.52 -22.28
N ILE A 91 8.85 -7.29 -21.92
CA ILE A 91 8.95 -6.79 -20.54
C ILE A 91 8.17 -7.66 -19.54
N GLN A 92 7.16 -8.41 -20.00
CA GLN A 92 6.34 -9.31 -19.19
C GLN A 92 7.02 -10.62 -18.83
N LEU A 93 8.24 -10.87 -19.33
CA LEU A 93 9.01 -12.04 -18.94
C LEU A 93 9.23 -12.06 -17.43
N SER A 94 8.92 -13.19 -16.79
CA SER A 94 9.10 -13.33 -15.34
C SER A 94 10.56 -13.14 -14.94
N LYS A 95 10.80 -12.36 -13.88
CA LYS A 95 12.12 -12.20 -13.24
C LYS A 95 12.68 -13.53 -12.77
N LYS A 96 11.84 -14.53 -12.46
CA LYS A 96 12.29 -15.90 -12.15
C LYS A 96 13.04 -16.52 -13.33
N LYS A 97 12.55 -16.33 -14.56
CA LYS A 97 13.22 -16.82 -15.79
C LYS A 97 14.47 -16.03 -16.12
N LEU A 98 14.63 -14.82 -15.57
CA LEU A 98 15.84 -14.01 -15.68
C LEU A 98 16.87 -14.30 -14.58
N ALA A 99 16.48 -14.91 -13.46
CA ALA A 99 17.31 -15.01 -12.27
C ALA A 99 18.55 -15.92 -12.43
N ASN A 100 18.41 -17.02 -13.16
CA ASN A 100 19.40 -18.09 -13.11
C ASN A 100 20.46 -17.96 -14.21
N ASN A 101 20.08 -18.17 -15.46
CA ASN A 101 21.00 -18.13 -16.60
C ASN A 101 20.25 -17.78 -17.91
N ALA A 102 21.01 -17.54 -18.97
CA ALA A 102 20.46 -17.21 -20.28
C ALA A 102 19.59 -18.33 -20.88
N GLY A 103 19.88 -19.60 -20.61
CA GLY A 103 19.09 -20.73 -21.10
C GLY A 103 17.66 -20.75 -20.54
N GLU A 104 17.49 -20.45 -19.25
CA GLU A 104 16.15 -20.30 -18.65
C GLU A 104 15.39 -19.09 -19.20
N MET A 105 16.10 -18.00 -19.49
CA MET A 105 15.53 -16.80 -20.10
C MET A 105 15.00 -17.11 -21.51
N VAL A 106 15.76 -17.83 -22.33
CA VAL A 106 15.33 -18.25 -23.67
C VAL A 106 14.06 -19.10 -23.60
N LYS A 107 14.04 -20.14 -22.74
CA LYS A 107 12.85 -20.97 -22.52
C LYS A 107 11.65 -20.12 -22.08
N GLY A 108 11.87 -19.18 -21.16
CA GLY A 108 10.82 -18.26 -20.70
C GLY A 108 10.26 -17.37 -21.80
N ILE A 109 11.10 -16.86 -22.71
CA ILE A 109 10.66 -16.07 -23.86
C ILE A 109 9.82 -16.92 -24.81
N GLU A 110 10.25 -18.14 -25.12
CA GLU A 110 9.50 -19.04 -26.01
C GLU A 110 8.15 -19.45 -25.42
N GLU A 111 8.12 -19.80 -24.13
CA GLU A 111 6.90 -20.12 -23.38
C GLU A 111 5.92 -18.93 -23.42
N LEU A 112 6.39 -17.71 -23.15
CA LEU A 112 5.58 -16.50 -23.17
C LEU A 112 5.07 -16.19 -24.58
N GLY A 113 5.91 -16.37 -25.60
CA GLY A 113 5.56 -16.21 -27.01
C GLY A 113 4.43 -17.14 -27.45
N LYS A 114 4.53 -18.43 -27.12
CA LYS A 114 3.52 -19.45 -27.42
C LYS A 114 2.22 -19.24 -26.65
N LYS A 115 2.34 -18.93 -25.35
CA LYS A 115 1.17 -18.65 -24.49
C LYS A 115 0.41 -17.44 -25.03
N GLY A 116 1.11 -16.47 -25.61
CA GLY A 116 0.56 -15.18 -25.98
C GLY A 116 0.29 -14.32 -24.76
N ILE A 117 -0.05 -13.06 -25.00
CA ILE A 117 -0.26 -12.08 -23.94
C ILE A 117 -1.66 -11.51 -24.04
N GLU A 118 -2.33 -11.33 -22.92
CA GLU A 118 -3.59 -10.61 -22.87
C GLU A 118 -3.34 -9.11 -22.76
N ASN A 119 -4.05 -8.32 -23.56
CA ASN A 119 -4.07 -6.87 -23.36
C ASN A 119 -4.94 -6.49 -22.15
N LEU A 120 -5.00 -5.18 -21.87
CA LEU A 120 -5.86 -4.58 -20.83
C LEU A 120 -7.32 -5.05 -20.86
N PHE A 121 -7.84 -5.37 -22.05
CA PHE A 121 -9.22 -5.77 -22.29
C PHE A 121 -9.39 -7.30 -22.42
N GLY A 122 -8.37 -8.08 -22.05
CA GLY A 122 -8.42 -9.55 -22.11
C GLY A 122 -8.29 -10.15 -23.51
N LYS A 123 -7.98 -9.33 -24.54
CA LYS A 123 -7.76 -9.84 -25.89
C LYS A 123 -6.37 -10.46 -25.99
N LYS A 124 -6.32 -11.72 -26.42
CA LYS A 124 -5.07 -12.45 -26.65
C LYS A 124 -4.32 -11.90 -27.86
N ILE A 125 -3.05 -11.56 -27.66
CA ILE A 125 -2.11 -11.08 -28.65
C ILE A 125 -1.10 -12.19 -28.94
N LYS A 126 -1.00 -12.58 -30.21
CA LYS A 126 0.07 -13.46 -30.71
C LYS A 126 1.35 -12.65 -30.88
N ILE A 127 2.42 -13.11 -30.25
CA ILE A 127 3.73 -12.41 -30.13
C ILE A 127 4.93 -13.33 -30.40
N GLU A 128 4.69 -14.59 -30.78
CA GLU A 128 5.74 -15.60 -30.93
C GLU A 128 6.78 -15.22 -32.00
N LYS A 129 6.33 -14.69 -33.14
CA LYS A 129 7.21 -14.29 -34.26
C LYS A 129 8.15 -13.17 -33.81
N GLU A 130 7.62 -12.19 -33.10
CA GLU A 130 8.35 -11.03 -32.60
C GLU A 130 9.38 -11.43 -31.55
N PHE A 131 9.04 -12.37 -30.68
CA PHE A 131 9.96 -12.87 -29.66
C PHE A 131 11.08 -13.73 -30.25
N LYS A 132 10.78 -14.57 -31.24
CA LYS A 132 11.80 -15.28 -32.02
C LYS A 132 12.74 -14.29 -32.73
N ALA A 133 12.20 -13.21 -33.29
CA ALA A 133 13.03 -12.17 -33.91
C ALA A 133 13.97 -11.50 -32.89
N ILE A 134 13.51 -11.21 -31.67
CA ILE A 134 14.40 -10.72 -30.60
C ILE A 134 15.50 -11.74 -30.32
N LEU A 135 15.16 -13.00 -30.07
CA LEU A 135 16.14 -14.05 -29.79
C LEU A 135 17.19 -14.16 -30.91
N ASN A 136 16.79 -14.09 -32.17
CA ASN A 136 17.71 -14.21 -33.31
C ASN A 136 18.64 -13.00 -33.47
N ARG A 137 18.21 -11.79 -33.06
CA ARG A 137 19.03 -10.57 -33.13
C ARG A 137 20.17 -10.56 -32.12
N PHE A 138 20.06 -11.28 -31.02
CA PHE A 138 21.05 -11.32 -29.96
C PHE A 138 21.83 -12.64 -30.01
N PRO A 139 23.02 -12.69 -30.62
CA PRO A 139 23.85 -13.89 -30.62
C PRO A 139 24.30 -14.25 -29.19
N ASP A 140 24.74 -13.26 -28.41
CA ASP A 140 24.99 -13.41 -26.98
C ASP A 140 23.67 -13.34 -26.18
N LYS A 141 23.22 -14.49 -25.69
CA LYS A 141 22.00 -14.59 -24.88
C LYS A 141 22.19 -13.99 -23.48
N GLU A 142 23.40 -13.96 -22.96
CA GLU A 142 23.67 -13.36 -21.65
C GLU A 142 23.63 -11.83 -21.71
N GLU A 143 24.06 -11.24 -22.83
CA GLU A 143 23.85 -9.82 -23.12
C GLU A 143 22.35 -9.47 -23.12
N LEU A 144 21.54 -10.25 -23.84
CA LEU A 144 20.08 -10.06 -23.86
C LEU A 144 19.49 -10.18 -22.45
N ARG A 145 19.94 -11.16 -21.65
CA ARG A 145 19.47 -11.35 -20.26
C ARG A 145 19.74 -10.10 -19.42
N LYS A 146 20.96 -9.56 -19.47
CA LYS A 146 21.36 -8.36 -18.72
C LYS A 146 20.57 -7.13 -19.17
N LYS A 147 20.36 -6.96 -20.48
CA LYS A 147 19.53 -5.88 -21.03
C LYS A 147 18.07 -5.97 -20.58
N LEU A 148 17.49 -7.17 -20.54
CA LEU A 148 16.13 -7.37 -20.03
C LEU A 148 16.02 -7.08 -18.53
N ILE A 149 17.00 -7.49 -17.72
CA ILE A 149 17.06 -7.15 -16.29
C ILE A 149 17.16 -5.62 -16.10
N ALA A 150 18.00 -4.95 -16.89
CA ALA A 150 18.12 -3.50 -16.86
C ALA A 150 16.81 -2.81 -17.27
N ALA A 151 16.14 -3.27 -18.33
CA ALA A 151 14.86 -2.73 -18.78
C ALA A 151 13.79 -2.85 -17.69
N GLN A 152 13.71 -4.00 -17.02
CA GLN A 152 12.77 -4.23 -15.92
C GLN A 152 13.12 -3.44 -14.66
N LYS A 153 14.40 -3.16 -14.40
CA LYS A 153 14.82 -2.22 -13.35
C LYS A 153 14.33 -0.80 -13.67
N PHE A 154 14.51 -0.33 -14.89
CA PHE A 154 14.05 1.00 -15.32
C PHE A 154 12.53 1.13 -15.23
N GLN A 155 11.79 0.11 -15.68
CA GLN A 155 10.35 0.04 -15.47
C GLN A 155 10.01 0.21 -13.98
N PHE A 156 10.67 -0.58 -13.13
CA PHE A 156 10.39 -0.59 -11.70
C PHE A 156 10.66 0.78 -11.04
N MET A 157 11.71 1.48 -11.48
CA MET A 157 11.97 2.88 -11.08
C MET A 157 10.90 3.83 -11.62
N ALA A 158 10.53 3.69 -12.89
CA ALA A 158 9.55 4.55 -13.54
C ALA A 158 8.13 4.36 -13.02
N ASP A 159 7.85 3.29 -12.29
CA ASP A 159 6.60 3.12 -11.56
C ASP A 159 6.69 3.73 -10.15
N PHE A 160 7.82 3.52 -9.47
CA PHE A 160 8.05 4.06 -8.13
C PHE A 160 8.12 5.59 -8.11
N ILE A 161 8.74 6.24 -9.11
CA ILE A 161 8.91 7.70 -9.13
C ILE A 161 7.56 8.41 -9.25
N PRO A 162 6.74 8.18 -10.29
CA PRO A 162 5.48 8.90 -10.44
C PRO A 162 4.51 8.53 -9.33
N LEU A 163 4.39 7.25 -8.96
CA LEU A 163 3.50 6.87 -7.87
C LEU A 163 3.96 7.49 -6.54
N GLY A 164 5.24 7.41 -6.20
CA GLY A 164 5.78 7.95 -4.96
C GLY A 164 5.68 9.48 -4.87
N PHE A 165 6.05 10.21 -5.92
CA PHE A 165 6.02 11.68 -5.89
C PHE A 165 4.62 12.26 -6.05
N ILE A 166 3.83 11.69 -6.94
CA ILE A 166 2.50 12.23 -7.23
C ILE A 166 1.53 11.82 -6.11
N ALA A 167 1.55 10.57 -5.62
CA ALA A 167 0.76 10.22 -4.43
C ALA A 167 1.27 10.98 -3.19
N GLY A 168 2.59 11.03 -3.02
CA GLY A 168 3.22 11.72 -1.91
C GLY A 168 3.02 13.25 -1.91
N SER A 169 2.67 13.88 -3.03
CA SER A 169 2.38 15.32 -3.07
C SER A 169 0.96 15.66 -2.62
N ILE A 170 0.02 14.72 -2.73
CA ILE A 170 -1.39 14.90 -2.37
C ILE A 170 -1.58 15.48 -0.96
N PRO A 171 -0.99 14.94 0.12
CA PRO A 171 -1.23 15.47 1.45
C PRO A 171 -0.72 16.92 1.58
N TRP A 172 0.41 17.27 0.95
CA TRP A 172 0.93 18.64 0.95
C TRP A 172 0.02 19.61 0.20
N MET A 173 -0.37 19.26 -1.03
CA MET A 173 -1.26 20.07 -1.85
C MET A 173 -2.62 20.27 -1.16
N THR A 174 -3.15 19.20 -0.58
CA THR A 174 -4.46 19.23 0.07
C THR A 174 -4.41 20.06 1.34
N ASN A 175 -3.35 19.95 2.16
CA ASN A 175 -3.18 20.81 3.33
C ASN A 175 -3.11 22.29 2.92
N ASP A 176 -2.43 22.62 1.81
CA ASP A 176 -2.37 24.00 1.31
C ASP A 176 -3.71 24.51 0.78
N ILE A 177 -4.46 23.67 0.07
CA ILE A 177 -5.82 24.01 -0.37
C ILE A 177 -6.72 24.24 0.84
N THR A 178 -6.69 23.36 1.84
CA THR A 178 -7.46 23.52 3.08
C THR A 178 -7.10 24.82 3.79
N LYS A 179 -5.81 25.13 3.93
CA LYS A 179 -5.36 26.35 4.60
C LYS A 179 -5.88 27.60 3.90
N LYS A 180 -5.84 27.61 2.56
CA LYS A 180 -6.39 28.71 1.75
C LYS A 180 -7.92 28.85 1.88
N GLN A 181 -8.63 27.73 1.98
CA GLN A 181 -10.09 27.71 2.07
C GLN A 181 -10.62 28.07 3.47
N THR A 182 -9.93 27.64 4.52
CA THR A 182 -10.40 27.75 5.91
C THR A 182 -9.70 28.84 6.71
N GLY A 183 -8.56 29.34 6.23
CA GLY A 183 -7.72 30.28 6.96
C GLY A 183 -7.08 29.70 8.23
N ARG A 184 -7.03 28.36 8.35
CA ARG A 184 -6.46 27.62 9.49
C ARG A 184 -5.39 26.64 9.00
N SER A 185 -4.25 26.61 9.69
CA SER A 185 -3.13 25.70 9.37
C SER A 185 -3.18 24.38 10.17
N GLY A 186 -4.11 24.24 11.12
CA GLY A 186 -4.22 23.07 11.99
C GLY A 186 -4.85 21.85 11.34
N PHE A 187 -4.82 20.71 12.04
CA PHE A 187 -5.50 19.50 11.61
C PHE A 187 -7.02 19.70 11.55
N THR A 188 -7.62 19.45 10.38
CA THR A 188 -9.04 19.72 10.13
C THR A 188 -9.98 18.94 11.03
N ALA A 189 -9.60 17.74 11.49
CA ALA A 189 -10.44 16.96 12.40
C ALA A 189 -10.71 17.68 13.74
N GLU A 190 -9.82 18.60 14.13
CA GLU A 190 -9.91 19.32 15.39
C GLU A 190 -10.79 20.57 15.32
N PHE A 191 -11.22 20.99 14.12
CA PHE A 191 -11.77 22.34 13.91
C PHE A 191 -13.05 22.63 14.68
N GLU A 192 -13.89 21.61 14.93
CA GLU A 192 -15.09 21.69 15.77
C GLU A 192 -14.84 21.24 17.22
N MET A 193 -13.63 20.76 17.53
CA MET A 193 -13.27 20.26 18.87
C MET A 193 -12.44 21.27 19.67
N ALA A 194 -11.71 22.15 18.99
CA ALA A 194 -10.86 23.16 19.61
C ALA A 194 -10.88 24.48 18.81
N ASP A 195 -10.63 25.57 19.53
CA ASP A 195 -10.59 26.91 18.94
C ASP A 195 -9.42 27.10 17.97
N LYS A 196 -9.46 28.21 17.23
CA LYS A 196 -8.45 28.54 16.23
C LYS A 196 -7.06 28.65 16.86
N GLN A 197 -6.95 29.31 18.02
CA GLN A 197 -5.68 29.56 18.71
C GLN A 197 -4.98 28.25 19.08
N TYR A 198 -5.71 27.28 19.63
CA TYR A 198 -5.20 25.95 19.93
C TYR A 198 -4.68 25.26 18.67
N THR A 199 -5.50 25.17 17.63
CA THR A 199 -5.13 24.45 16.39
C THR A 199 -3.93 25.09 15.66
N GLU A 200 -3.76 26.40 15.76
CA GLU A 200 -2.61 27.11 15.18
C GLU A 200 -1.33 26.88 16.01
N LYS A 201 -1.43 26.93 17.35
CA LYS A 201 -0.33 26.58 18.25
C LYS A 201 0.19 25.17 17.98
N MET A 202 -0.71 24.21 17.77
CA MET A 202 -0.35 22.82 17.49
C MET A 202 0.36 22.66 16.14
N ALA A 203 -0.01 23.45 15.13
CA ALA A 203 0.58 23.41 13.79
C ALA A 203 1.86 24.25 13.63
N GLU A 204 2.18 25.14 14.57
CA GLU A 204 3.28 26.11 14.45
C GLU A 204 4.62 25.44 14.11
N LYS A 205 4.96 24.34 14.79
CA LYS A 205 6.19 23.58 14.52
C LYS A 205 6.20 23.00 13.10
N HIS A 206 5.05 22.51 12.62
CA HIS A 206 4.94 22.02 11.25
C HIS A 206 5.17 23.15 10.26
N GLU A 207 4.48 24.28 10.39
CA GLU A 207 4.63 25.43 9.49
C GLU A 207 6.08 25.90 9.39
N LYS A 208 6.79 26.00 10.53
CA LYS A 208 8.22 26.38 10.57
C LYS A 208 9.14 25.37 9.88
N THR A 209 8.74 24.10 9.80
CA THR A 209 9.59 23.00 9.30
C THR A 209 9.08 22.36 8.01
N LYS A 210 7.98 22.86 7.44
CA LYS A 210 7.25 22.28 6.32
C LYS A 210 8.16 21.96 5.14
N HIS A 211 8.97 22.92 4.69
CA HIS A 211 9.89 22.72 3.56
C HIS A 211 10.95 21.66 3.84
N LYS A 212 11.53 21.64 5.06
CA LYS A 212 12.53 20.62 5.44
C LYS A 212 11.90 19.21 5.46
N LYS A 213 10.68 19.09 5.98
CA LYS A 213 9.93 17.83 5.99
C LYS A 213 9.58 17.37 4.58
N MET A 214 9.16 18.28 3.70
CA MET A 214 8.90 17.98 2.30
C MET A 214 10.16 17.51 1.57
N LEU A 215 11.30 18.18 1.76
CA LEU A 215 12.58 17.76 1.20
C LEU A 215 13.03 16.39 1.73
N ALA A 216 12.85 16.13 3.03
CA ALA A 216 13.12 14.82 3.62
C ALA A 216 12.23 13.73 3.00
N ALA A 217 10.94 14.01 2.81
CA ALA A 217 10.00 13.08 2.16
C ALA A 217 10.45 12.76 0.72
N CYS A 218 10.77 13.79 -0.08
CA CYS A 218 11.30 13.63 -1.43
C CYS A 218 12.61 12.81 -1.44
N ALA A 219 13.52 13.06 -0.50
CA ALA A 219 14.78 12.33 -0.38
C ALA A 219 14.56 10.85 -0.03
N ILE A 220 13.63 10.54 0.87
CA ILE A 220 13.24 9.17 1.23
C ILE A 220 12.67 8.47 -0.01
N THR A 221 11.71 9.10 -0.69
CA THR A 221 11.09 8.57 -1.91
C THR A 221 12.13 8.31 -3.00
N LEU A 222 13.00 9.26 -3.31
CA LEU A 222 14.07 9.08 -4.31
C LEU A 222 15.05 7.97 -3.91
N GLY A 223 15.52 7.99 -2.66
CA GLY A 223 16.48 7.01 -2.15
C GLY A 223 15.95 5.59 -2.29
N ASN A 224 14.73 5.34 -1.82
CA ASN A 224 14.11 4.01 -1.89
C ASN A 224 13.75 3.59 -3.31
N THR A 225 13.29 4.54 -4.14
CA THR A 225 13.01 4.30 -5.57
C THR A 225 14.25 3.91 -6.35
N LEU A 226 15.43 4.40 -5.96
CA LEU A 226 16.69 4.01 -6.59
C LEU A 226 17.25 2.70 -6.01
N LEU A 227 17.17 2.54 -4.69
CA LEU A 227 17.75 1.41 -3.96
C LEU A 227 17.02 0.11 -4.24
N ILE A 228 15.69 0.07 -4.08
CA ILE A 228 14.91 -1.17 -4.15
C ILE A 228 15.03 -1.86 -5.52
N PRO A 229 14.77 -1.18 -6.66
CA PRO A 229 14.95 -1.80 -7.98
C PRO A 229 16.39 -2.21 -8.25
N THR A 230 17.38 -1.46 -7.74
CA THR A 230 18.79 -1.78 -7.91
C THR A 230 19.18 -3.04 -7.13
N ILE A 231 18.71 -3.18 -5.89
CA ILE A 231 18.93 -4.37 -5.06
C ILE A 231 18.32 -5.61 -5.72
N VAL A 232 17.10 -5.50 -6.24
CA VAL A 232 16.43 -6.60 -6.96
C VAL A 232 17.23 -6.97 -8.20
N ALA A 233 17.57 -6.00 -9.06
CA ALA A 233 18.33 -6.25 -10.28
C ALA A 233 19.71 -6.88 -10.00
N LYS A 234 20.46 -6.38 -9.01
CA LYS A 234 21.76 -6.95 -8.60
C LYS A 234 21.60 -8.39 -8.08
N SER A 235 20.53 -8.68 -7.34
CA SER A 235 20.27 -10.04 -6.83
C SER A 235 20.02 -11.05 -7.96
N LEU A 236 19.46 -10.60 -9.11
CA LEU A 236 19.24 -11.45 -10.29
C LEU A 236 20.51 -11.69 -11.14
N THR A 237 21.54 -10.86 -10.98
CA THR A 237 22.79 -10.97 -11.75
C THR A 237 23.96 -11.55 -10.96
N THR A 238 23.83 -11.63 -9.64
CA THR A 238 24.88 -12.16 -8.76
C THR A 238 24.98 -13.69 -8.91
N LYS A 239 26.20 -14.16 -9.23
CA LYS A 239 26.49 -15.60 -9.39
C LYS A 239 26.44 -16.34 -8.05
N THR A 240 27.04 -15.76 -7.01
CA THR A 240 27.10 -16.31 -5.65
C THR A 240 26.43 -15.34 -4.66
N PRO A 241 25.09 -15.33 -4.58
CA PRO A 241 24.38 -14.38 -3.74
C PRO A 241 24.54 -14.72 -2.25
N GLY A 242 24.80 -13.69 -1.42
CA GLY A 242 24.66 -13.81 0.03
C GLY A 242 23.22 -14.15 0.45
N SER A 243 23.00 -14.41 1.74
CA SER A 243 21.71 -14.88 2.29
C SER A 243 20.50 -14.03 1.85
N PHE A 244 20.61 -12.71 1.93
CA PHE A 244 19.54 -11.79 1.53
C PHE A 244 19.25 -11.79 0.02
N ALA A 245 20.31 -11.69 -0.81
CA ALA A 245 20.17 -11.73 -2.27
C ALA A 245 19.62 -13.08 -2.77
N SER A 246 19.96 -14.17 -2.08
CA SER A 246 19.43 -15.51 -2.37
C SER A 246 17.92 -15.59 -2.12
N VAL A 247 17.42 -14.96 -1.05
CA VAL A 247 15.98 -14.87 -0.78
C VAL A 247 15.25 -14.09 -1.87
N ILE A 248 15.78 -12.96 -2.33
CA ILE A 248 15.20 -12.18 -3.44
C ILE A 248 15.18 -13.02 -4.70
N LYS A 249 16.31 -13.68 -5.03
CA LYS A 249 16.45 -14.52 -6.23
C LYS A 249 15.44 -15.67 -6.24
N ARG A 250 15.28 -16.37 -5.11
CA ARG A 250 14.30 -17.45 -4.93
C ARG A 250 12.86 -16.97 -5.08
N ASN A 251 12.58 -15.73 -4.68
CA ASN A 251 11.26 -15.12 -4.70
C ASN A 251 11.09 -14.09 -5.83
N ALA A 252 11.92 -14.14 -6.88
CA ALA A 252 11.95 -13.13 -7.94
C ALA A 252 10.59 -12.93 -8.62
N HIS A 253 9.79 -13.99 -8.71
CA HIS A 253 8.42 -13.96 -9.26
C HIS A 253 7.47 -12.99 -8.51
N LEU A 254 7.73 -12.66 -7.25
CA LEU A 254 6.92 -11.69 -6.49
C LEU A 254 7.11 -10.25 -6.99
N PHE A 255 8.18 -9.99 -7.76
CA PHE A 255 8.49 -8.69 -8.35
C PHE A 255 8.05 -8.61 -9.83
N ASP A 256 7.33 -9.60 -10.34
CA ASP A 256 6.87 -9.60 -11.73
C ASP A 256 5.83 -8.50 -11.98
N TYR A 257 5.54 -8.19 -13.24
CA TYR A 257 4.46 -7.29 -13.60
C TYR A 257 3.28 -8.09 -14.09
N THR A 258 2.12 -7.85 -13.50
CA THR A 258 0.88 -8.48 -13.97
C THR A 258 0.45 -7.78 -15.26
N LYS A 259 0.26 -8.55 -16.33
CA LYS A 259 -0.10 -8.05 -17.69
C LYS A 259 0.84 -6.97 -18.26
N GLY A 260 2.04 -6.80 -17.70
CA GLY A 260 3.04 -5.81 -18.14
C GLY A 260 2.75 -4.35 -17.81
N ILE A 261 1.72 -4.09 -17.01
CA ILE A 261 1.20 -2.76 -16.71
C ILE A 261 0.68 -2.62 -15.28
N PHE A 262 0.58 -3.71 -14.51
CA PHE A 262 0.18 -3.64 -13.11
C PHE A 262 1.33 -4.15 -12.26
N VAL A 263 1.73 -3.32 -11.31
CA VAL A 263 2.72 -3.65 -10.30
C VAL A 263 2.21 -4.87 -9.50
N SER A 264 3.04 -5.88 -9.29
CA SER A 264 2.67 -6.99 -8.38
C SER A 264 2.45 -6.48 -6.96
N LEU A 265 1.75 -7.29 -6.15
CA LEU A 265 1.37 -6.91 -4.79
C LEU A 265 2.57 -6.49 -3.91
N LEU A 266 3.70 -7.19 -4.01
CA LEU A 266 4.91 -6.88 -3.23
C LEU A 266 5.53 -5.53 -3.64
N PRO A 267 5.84 -5.28 -4.93
CA PRO A 267 6.32 -3.96 -5.30
C PRO A 267 5.32 -2.82 -5.01
N TYR A 268 4.01 -3.07 -5.05
CA TYR A 268 3.01 -2.09 -4.62
C TYR A 268 3.12 -1.78 -3.11
N PHE A 269 3.20 -2.81 -2.27
CA PHE A 269 3.45 -2.67 -0.83
C PHE A 269 4.71 -1.85 -0.54
N LEU A 270 5.79 -2.09 -1.29
CA LEU A 270 7.05 -1.37 -1.11
C LEU A 270 6.92 0.12 -1.48
N ILE A 271 6.10 0.49 -2.47
CA ILE A 271 5.82 1.90 -2.77
C ILE A 271 5.10 2.55 -1.60
N ASP A 272 4.04 1.90 -1.09
CA ASP A 272 3.25 2.47 0.00
C ASP A 272 4.12 2.71 1.25
N VAL A 273 4.92 1.72 1.64
CA VAL A 273 5.75 1.79 2.85
C VAL A 273 6.92 2.75 2.72
N PHE A 274 7.59 2.76 1.57
CA PHE A 274 8.89 3.44 1.42
C PHE A 274 8.83 4.76 0.64
N ALA A 275 7.69 5.08 0.02
CA ALA A 275 7.48 6.33 -0.70
C ALA A 275 6.22 7.05 -0.22
N ASP A 276 5.03 6.43 -0.29
CA ASP A 276 3.78 7.15 -0.02
C ASP A 276 3.61 7.52 1.46
N ILE A 277 3.58 6.54 2.37
CA ILE A 277 3.33 6.73 3.80
C ILE A 277 4.28 7.76 4.46
N PRO A 278 5.60 7.77 4.16
CA PRO A 278 6.49 8.81 4.66
C PRO A 278 6.02 10.23 4.34
N HIS A 279 5.48 10.46 3.13
CA HIS A 279 4.92 11.76 2.77
C HIS A 279 3.70 12.12 3.63
N TRP A 280 2.78 11.19 3.85
CA TRP A 280 1.60 11.42 4.70
C TRP A 280 1.95 11.72 6.17
N ILE A 281 2.89 10.95 6.73
CA ILE A 281 3.37 11.15 8.10
C ILE A 281 4.07 12.52 8.22
N LEU A 282 4.96 12.85 7.29
CA LEU A 282 5.70 14.12 7.33
C LEU A 282 4.80 15.33 7.04
N ALA A 283 3.78 15.16 6.20
CA ALA A 283 2.78 16.19 5.93
C ALA A 283 1.81 16.44 7.09
N SER A 284 1.78 15.57 8.10
CA SER A 284 0.91 15.76 9.27
C SER A 284 1.25 17.06 10.02
N ARG A 285 0.22 17.88 10.25
CA ARG A 285 0.31 19.24 10.81
C ARG A 285 0.63 19.24 12.29
N ASP A 286 0.19 18.23 13.02
CA ASP A 286 0.44 18.08 14.45
C ASP A 286 0.57 16.61 14.87
N LYS A 287 0.70 16.40 16.20
CA LYS A 287 0.84 15.06 16.80
C LYS A 287 -0.42 14.21 16.65
N HIS A 288 -1.60 14.82 16.56
CA HIS A 288 -2.86 14.13 16.46
C HIS A 288 -3.10 13.63 15.04
N GLU A 289 -2.86 14.47 14.03
CA GLU A 289 -2.91 14.06 12.62
C GLU A 289 -1.86 12.98 12.34
N MET A 290 -0.66 13.11 12.90
CA MET A 290 0.39 12.10 12.72
C MET A 290 -0.02 10.74 13.32
N LYS A 291 -0.64 10.74 14.51
CA LYS A 291 -1.14 9.52 15.16
C LYS A 291 -2.29 8.90 14.36
N ASP A 292 -3.26 9.72 13.95
CA ASP A 292 -4.39 9.29 13.12
C ASP A 292 -3.89 8.67 11.82
N THR A 293 -3.04 9.38 11.08
CA THR A 293 -2.41 8.93 9.84
C THR A 293 -1.64 7.62 10.02
N SER A 294 -0.78 7.53 11.04
CA SER A 294 0.05 6.34 11.28
C SER A 294 -0.79 5.11 11.60
N VAL A 295 -1.81 5.24 12.45
CA VAL A 295 -2.70 4.13 12.80
C VAL A 295 -3.54 3.72 11.60
N ARG A 296 -4.11 4.69 10.86
CA ARG A 296 -4.87 4.42 9.64
C ARG A 296 -4.04 3.61 8.65
N PHE A 297 -2.86 4.11 8.26
CA PHE A 297 -2.01 3.40 7.30
C PHE A 297 -1.52 2.05 7.85
N GLY A 298 -1.21 1.94 9.14
CA GLY A 298 -0.82 0.67 9.77
C GLY A 298 -1.92 -0.40 9.67
N VAL A 299 -3.18 -0.02 9.95
CA VAL A 299 -4.34 -0.90 9.82
C VAL A 299 -4.60 -1.22 8.34
N ALA A 300 -4.54 -0.21 7.46
CA ALA A 300 -4.70 -0.41 6.02
C ALA A 300 -3.69 -1.42 5.47
N LEU A 301 -2.40 -1.25 5.74
CA LEU A 301 -1.36 -2.17 5.31
C LEU A 301 -1.59 -3.59 5.84
N SER A 302 -1.89 -3.72 7.13
CA SER A 302 -2.11 -5.02 7.75
C SER A 302 -3.29 -5.76 7.11
N ILE A 303 -4.37 -5.03 6.80
CA ILE A 303 -5.60 -5.62 6.27
C ILE A 303 -5.50 -5.85 4.75
N PHE A 304 -4.99 -4.88 3.97
CA PHE A 304 -4.80 -5.01 2.52
C PHE A 304 -3.80 -6.11 2.15
N PHE A 305 -2.77 -6.36 2.97
CA PHE A 305 -1.72 -7.33 2.62
C PHE A 305 -1.80 -8.64 3.42
N GLY A 306 -2.51 -8.68 4.55
CA GLY A 306 -2.61 -9.86 5.42
C GLY A 306 -4.01 -10.21 5.92
N GLY A 307 -4.94 -9.27 5.96
CA GLY A 307 -6.27 -9.43 6.57
C GLY A 307 -7.12 -10.52 5.93
N ASP A 308 -7.08 -10.62 4.60
CA ASP A 308 -7.81 -11.65 3.87
C ASP A 308 -7.37 -13.05 4.30
N TYR A 309 -6.06 -13.28 4.46
CA TYR A 309 -5.54 -14.59 4.85
C TYR A 309 -6.03 -15.01 6.23
N LEU A 310 -6.03 -14.09 7.20
CA LEU A 310 -6.51 -14.35 8.55
C LEU A 310 -8.00 -14.72 8.55
N LEU A 311 -8.85 -13.89 7.94
CA LEU A 311 -10.30 -14.11 7.93
C LEU A 311 -10.66 -15.36 7.14
N ASN A 312 -10.03 -15.56 5.99
CA ASN A 312 -10.22 -16.75 5.16
C ASN A 312 -9.82 -18.03 5.91
N ASN A 313 -8.76 -18.00 6.71
CA ASN A 313 -8.31 -19.15 7.48
C ASN A 313 -9.29 -19.51 8.61
N VAL A 314 -9.69 -18.51 9.41
CA VAL A 314 -10.59 -18.72 10.55
C VAL A 314 -11.97 -19.14 10.08
N VAL A 315 -12.56 -18.40 9.13
CA VAL A 315 -13.90 -18.67 8.61
C VAL A 315 -13.92 -19.94 7.77
N GLY A 316 -12.93 -20.14 6.89
CA GLY A 316 -12.85 -21.30 6.02
C GLY A 316 -12.72 -22.62 6.80
N ARG A 317 -11.90 -22.66 7.85
CA ARG A 317 -11.80 -23.83 8.73
C ARG A 317 -13.08 -24.09 9.51
N GLY A 318 -13.73 -23.03 10.00
CA GLY A 318 -15.01 -23.16 10.68
C GLY A 318 -16.08 -23.78 9.76
N LEU A 319 -16.14 -23.32 8.51
CA LEU A 319 -17.04 -23.84 7.49
C LEU A 319 -16.72 -25.29 7.09
N ASP A 320 -15.44 -25.63 6.90
CA ASP A 320 -15.04 -27.00 6.61
C ASP A 320 -15.43 -27.96 7.75
N ARG A 321 -15.25 -27.53 9.01
CA ARG A 321 -15.64 -28.32 10.20
C ARG A 321 -17.15 -28.45 10.36
N TRP A 322 -17.90 -27.36 10.24
CA TRP A 322 -19.33 -27.34 10.60
C TRP A 322 -20.27 -27.66 9.44
N ARG A 323 -19.84 -27.39 8.20
CA ARG A 323 -20.67 -27.56 6.99
C ARG A 323 -20.12 -28.63 6.05
N GLY A 324 -18.99 -29.24 6.39
CA GLY A 324 -18.35 -30.29 5.58
C GLY A 324 -17.90 -29.78 4.22
N THR A 325 -17.49 -28.51 4.12
CA THR A 325 -16.95 -27.94 2.89
C THR A 325 -15.49 -28.37 2.66
N LYS A 326 -14.97 -28.08 1.47
CA LYS A 326 -13.55 -28.27 1.11
C LYS A 326 -12.90 -26.95 0.68
N LEU A 327 -13.09 -25.91 1.50
CA LEU A 327 -12.60 -24.57 1.23
C LEU A 327 -11.09 -24.46 1.47
N MET A 328 -10.56 -25.10 2.50
CA MET A 328 -9.15 -25.01 2.84
C MET A 328 -8.31 -26.02 2.05
N ASN A 329 -7.09 -25.63 1.69
CA ASN A 329 -6.11 -26.56 1.10
C ASN A 329 -5.43 -27.38 2.20
N ASP A 330 -6.17 -28.29 2.82
CA ASP A 330 -5.75 -28.96 4.05
C ASP A 330 -4.64 -30.00 3.83
N ASP A 331 -4.64 -30.65 2.66
CA ASP A 331 -3.77 -31.80 2.37
C ASP A 331 -2.27 -31.44 2.37
N ASN A 332 -1.92 -30.22 1.93
CA ASN A 332 -0.54 -29.73 1.91
C ASN A 332 -0.07 -29.16 3.27
N PHE A 333 -0.97 -29.00 4.25
CA PHE A 333 -0.70 -28.26 5.49
C PHE A 333 -1.05 -29.04 6.77
N LYS A 334 -1.50 -30.29 6.64
CA LYS A 334 -1.90 -31.17 7.75
C LYS A 334 -0.83 -31.29 8.86
N ASN A 335 0.44 -31.37 8.46
CA ASN A 335 1.60 -31.48 9.35
C ASN A 335 2.42 -30.18 9.47
N ALA A 336 1.88 -29.04 9.04
CA ALA A 336 2.60 -27.77 9.10
C ALA A 336 2.57 -27.16 10.53
N GLY A 337 3.66 -26.48 10.93
CA GLY A 337 3.73 -25.76 12.21
C GLY A 337 2.70 -24.63 12.33
N PHE A 338 2.49 -24.12 13.55
CA PHE A 338 1.45 -23.13 13.88
C PHE A 338 1.38 -21.96 12.88
N PHE A 339 2.50 -21.30 12.59
CA PHE A 339 2.55 -20.17 11.65
C PHE A 339 2.18 -20.55 10.21
N LYS A 340 2.61 -21.72 9.73
CA LYS A 340 2.22 -22.19 8.39
C LYS A 340 0.74 -22.58 8.33
N LYS A 341 0.18 -23.10 9.42
CA LYS A 341 -1.27 -23.34 9.55
C LYS A 341 -2.04 -22.02 9.62
N PHE A 342 -1.53 -21.02 10.31
CA PHE A 342 -2.15 -19.69 10.38
C PHE A 342 -2.20 -19.01 9.00
N LEU A 343 -1.17 -19.18 8.18
CA LEU A 343 -1.09 -18.64 6.82
C LEU A 343 -1.65 -19.60 5.74
N MET A 344 -2.37 -20.65 6.13
CA MET A 344 -2.92 -21.62 5.18
C MET A 344 -3.95 -20.93 4.27
N PRO A 345 -3.77 -20.97 2.94
CA PRO A 345 -4.65 -20.30 2.00
C PRO A 345 -5.94 -21.10 1.77
N VAL A 346 -7.02 -20.38 1.49
CA VAL A 346 -8.25 -20.95 0.92
C VAL A 346 -7.99 -21.38 -0.52
N ASN A 347 -8.65 -22.44 -0.97
CA ASN A 347 -8.65 -22.88 -2.36
C ASN A 347 -9.21 -21.77 -3.26
N LYS A 348 -8.46 -21.39 -4.28
CA LYS A 348 -8.93 -20.45 -5.31
C LYS A 348 -10.20 -20.98 -5.97
N PHE A 349 -11.07 -20.08 -6.41
CA PHE A 349 -12.35 -20.45 -7.02
C PHE A 349 -12.18 -21.36 -8.25
N ASP A 350 -11.11 -21.15 -9.01
CA ASP A 350 -10.72 -21.94 -10.17
C ASP A 350 -10.28 -23.35 -9.79
N LYS A 351 -9.57 -23.50 -8.66
CA LYS A 351 -9.11 -24.81 -8.15
C LYS A 351 -10.21 -25.60 -7.45
N ILE A 352 -11.22 -24.93 -6.89
CA ILE A 352 -12.40 -25.60 -6.30
C ILE A 352 -13.14 -26.39 -7.38
N LYS A 353 -13.14 -25.93 -8.64
CA LYS A 353 -13.77 -26.66 -9.76
C LYS A 353 -13.01 -27.92 -10.16
N GLU A 354 -11.70 -27.95 -9.93
CA GLU A 354 -10.81 -29.08 -10.24
C GLU A 354 -10.80 -30.15 -9.13
N LEU A 355 -11.61 -29.98 -8.07
CA LEU A 355 -11.85 -30.99 -7.05
C LEU A 355 -12.76 -32.12 -7.57
N GLU A 356 -12.44 -32.68 -8.73
CA GLU A 356 -13.25 -33.69 -9.46
C GLU A 356 -13.52 -34.96 -8.64
N LYS A 357 -12.71 -35.23 -7.61
CA LYS A 357 -12.88 -36.36 -6.68
C LYS A 357 -13.90 -36.10 -5.56
N VAL A 358 -14.51 -34.91 -5.51
CA VAL A 358 -15.45 -34.52 -4.46
C VAL A 358 -16.90 -34.71 -4.94
N PRO A 359 -17.77 -35.39 -4.17
CA PRO A 359 -19.19 -35.54 -4.51
C PRO A 359 -19.86 -34.21 -4.91
N GLU A 360 -20.69 -34.22 -5.95
CA GLU A 360 -21.27 -33.01 -6.57
C GLU A 360 -22.04 -32.13 -5.56
N ASN A 361 -22.69 -32.75 -4.58
CA ASN A 361 -23.39 -32.06 -3.50
C ASN A 361 -22.43 -31.28 -2.57
N ILE A 362 -21.25 -31.84 -2.28
CA ILE A 362 -20.19 -31.18 -1.51
C ILE A 362 -19.52 -30.08 -2.35
N LEU A 363 -19.35 -30.31 -3.65
CA LEU A 363 -18.81 -29.30 -4.57
C LEU A 363 -19.72 -28.07 -4.65
N LYS A 364 -21.04 -28.25 -4.90
CA LYS A 364 -22.02 -27.14 -4.94
C LYS A 364 -22.06 -26.38 -3.61
N ARG A 365 -22.00 -27.10 -2.49
CA ARG A 365 -21.95 -26.51 -1.14
C ARG A 365 -20.68 -25.68 -0.96
N THR A 366 -19.52 -26.25 -1.28
CA THR A 366 -18.21 -25.58 -1.19
C THR A 366 -18.19 -24.32 -2.05
N GLN A 367 -18.69 -24.38 -3.28
CA GLN A 367 -18.80 -23.20 -4.16
C GLN A 367 -19.68 -22.10 -3.58
N LYS A 368 -20.85 -22.46 -3.04
CA LYS A 368 -21.76 -21.50 -2.37
C LYS A 368 -21.09 -20.81 -1.19
N TYR A 369 -20.45 -21.58 -0.30
CA TYR A 369 -19.77 -21.03 0.87
C TYR A 369 -18.51 -20.25 0.51
N ALA A 370 -17.80 -20.62 -0.56
CA ALA A 370 -16.65 -19.85 -1.07
C ALA A 370 -17.09 -18.44 -1.47
N VAL A 371 -18.16 -18.31 -2.27
CA VAL A 371 -18.72 -17.01 -2.67
C VAL A 371 -19.15 -16.19 -1.45
N GLY A 372 -19.91 -16.81 -0.53
CA GLY A 372 -20.40 -16.12 0.67
C GLY A 372 -19.28 -15.66 1.58
N MET A 373 -18.26 -16.50 1.80
CA MET A 373 -17.09 -16.16 2.60
C MET A 373 -16.27 -15.04 1.95
N TYR A 374 -16.06 -15.09 0.63
CA TYR A 374 -15.32 -14.05 -0.08
C TYR A 374 -15.93 -12.67 0.11
N TRP A 375 -17.22 -12.51 -0.22
CA TRP A 375 -17.91 -11.23 -0.10
C TRP A 375 -18.15 -10.83 1.35
N GLY A 376 -18.43 -11.79 2.24
CA GLY A 376 -18.57 -11.53 3.67
C GLY A 376 -17.28 -11.02 4.30
N ASN A 377 -16.13 -11.63 3.98
CA ASN A 377 -14.83 -11.18 4.46
C ASN A 377 -14.46 -9.82 3.88
N MET A 378 -14.71 -9.61 2.58
CA MET A 378 -14.51 -8.30 1.94
C MET A 378 -15.33 -7.20 2.63
N LEU A 379 -16.62 -7.45 2.90
CA LEU A 379 -17.49 -6.51 3.62
C LEU A 379 -17.01 -6.28 5.06
N ALA A 380 -16.62 -7.32 5.78
CA ALA A 380 -16.10 -7.20 7.15
C ALA A 380 -14.84 -6.33 7.19
N ILE A 381 -13.94 -6.50 6.23
CA ILE A 381 -12.76 -5.67 6.05
C ILE A 381 -13.16 -4.22 5.77
N MET A 382 -14.09 -3.99 4.83
CA MET A 382 -14.56 -2.64 4.52
C MET A 382 -15.17 -1.95 5.73
N LEU A 383 -15.95 -2.66 6.54
CA LEU A 383 -16.54 -2.13 7.76
C LEU A 383 -15.47 -1.80 8.82
N ALA A 384 -14.49 -2.69 9.01
CA ALA A 384 -13.41 -2.47 9.96
C ALA A 384 -12.50 -1.29 9.57
N LEU A 385 -12.12 -1.20 8.29
CA LEU A 385 -11.29 -0.11 7.76
C LEU A 385 -12.06 1.20 7.70
N GLY A 386 -13.29 1.16 7.22
CA GLY A 386 -14.04 2.34 6.84
C GLY A 386 -14.89 2.95 7.94
N PHE A 387 -15.28 2.17 8.95
CA PHE A 387 -16.12 2.65 10.05
C PHE A 387 -15.51 2.38 11.41
N GLY A 388 -15.04 1.15 11.65
CA GLY A 388 -14.44 0.76 12.92
C GLY A 388 -13.20 1.59 13.27
N THR A 389 -12.24 1.67 12.35
CA THR A 389 -10.98 2.39 12.55
C THR A 389 -11.22 3.90 12.72
N PRO A 390 -11.99 4.60 11.86
CA PRO A 390 -12.30 6.01 12.05
C PRO A 390 -13.06 6.29 13.35
N TYR A 391 -14.00 5.43 13.74
CA TYR A 391 -14.75 5.59 14.99
C TYR A 391 -13.83 5.58 16.21
N VAL A 392 -12.94 4.59 16.30
CA VAL A 392 -11.97 4.49 17.40
C VAL A 392 -11.02 5.68 17.41
N LEU A 393 -10.52 6.08 16.24
CA LEU A 393 -9.60 7.21 16.11
C LEU A 393 -10.25 8.54 16.48
N ASN A 394 -11.49 8.79 16.05
CA ASN A 394 -12.24 9.99 16.44
C ASN A 394 -12.50 10.04 17.95
N LYS A 395 -12.75 8.88 18.59
CA LYS A 395 -12.90 8.79 20.06
C LYS A 395 -11.58 9.10 20.78
N ILE A 396 -10.46 8.55 20.30
CA ILE A 396 -9.12 8.83 20.84
C ILE A 396 -8.76 10.30 20.65
N LEU A 397 -9.05 10.88 19.48
CA LEU A 397 -8.79 12.28 19.18
C LEU A 397 -9.51 13.20 20.16
N LYS A 398 -10.82 13.00 20.37
CA LYS A 398 -11.62 13.77 21.34
C LYS A 398 -11.07 13.68 22.76
N ALA A 399 -10.66 12.48 23.19
CA ALA A 399 -10.07 12.28 24.51
C ALA A 399 -8.73 13.00 24.65
N ASN A 400 -7.88 12.91 23.62
CA ASN A 400 -6.57 13.56 23.60
C ASN A 400 -6.68 15.09 23.65
N ILE A 401 -7.53 15.69 22.82
CA ILE A 401 -7.73 17.15 22.78
C ILE A 401 -8.24 17.64 24.14
N LYS A 402 -9.22 16.94 24.74
CA LYS A 402 -9.74 17.29 26.07
C LYS A 402 -8.64 17.29 27.13
N ASN A 403 -7.76 16.28 27.11
CA ASN A 403 -6.66 16.18 28.05
C ASN A 403 -5.61 17.28 27.83
N ASP A 404 -5.25 17.57 26.58
CA ASP A 404 -4.31 18.64 26.24
C ASP A 404 -4.83 20.01 26.68
N MET A 405 -6.09 20.32 26.42
CA MET A 405 -6.71 21.60 26.83
C MET A 405 -6.79 21.74 28.35
N ASN A 406 -7.03 20.65 29.08
CA ASN A 406 -7.04 20.65 30.55
C ASN A 406 -5.62 20.86 31.12
N ASN A 407 -4.61 20.24 30.50
CA ASN A 407 -3.21 20.41 30.92
C ASN A 407 -2.70 21.82 30.59
N ASP A 408 -3.01 22.38 29.42
CA ASP A 408 -2.67 23.78 29.07
C ASP A 408 -3.34 24.78 30.05
N LYS A 409 -4.57 24.51 30.51
CA LYS A 409 -5.22 25.32 31.55
C LYS A 409 -4.51 25.21 32.90
N ASN A 410 -4.14 24.00 33.32
CA ASN A 410 -3.42 23.78 34.56
C ASN A 410 -2.03 24.44 34.54
N ASP A 411 -1.30 24.32 33.43
CA ASP A 411 -0.01 25.00 33.22
C ASP A 411 -0.16 26.53 33.20
N SER A 412 -1.26 27.06 32.64
CA SER A 412 -1.54 28.50 32.69
C SER A 412 -1.82 28.98 34.12
N HIS A 413 -2.49 28.16 34.94
CA HIS A 413 -2.77 28.46 36.35
C HIS A 413 -1.52 28.38 37.21
N THR A 414 -0.67 27.37 37.04
CA THR A 414 0.63 27.29 37.75
C THR A 414 1.58 28.39 37.28
N THR A 415 1.63 28.72 35.99
CA THR A 415 2.46 29.83 35.49
C THR A 415 1.96 31.17 36.00
N LYS A 416 0.64 31.38 36.08
CA LYS A 416 0.03 32.58 36.67
C LYS A 416 0.24 32.64 38.18
N ALA A 417 0.17 31.50 38.89
CA ALA A 417 0.49 31.43 40.31
C ALA A 417 1.98 31.72 40.59
N LEU A 418 2.90 31.19 39.77
CA LEU A 418 4.34 31.50 39.84
C LEU A 418 4.62 32.97 39.55
N LYS A 419 3.93 33.56 38.56
CA LYS A 419 4.05 34.98 38.23
C LYS A 419 3.52 35.86 39.36
N ASN A 420 2.36 35.54 39.92
CA ASN A 420 1.78 36.25 41.06
C ASN A 420 2.65 36.08 42.33
N PHE A 421 3.23 34.91 42.55
CA PHE A 421 4.14 34.65 43.66
C PHE A 421 5.45 35.44 43.51
N LYS A 422 5.99 35.53 42.28
CA LYS A 422 7.15 36.37 41.99
C LYS A 422 6.84 37.86 42.20
N THR A 423 5.70 38.34 41.72
CA THR A 423 5.25 39.73 41.95
C THR A 423 5.01 40.00 43.44
N PHE A 424 4.49 39.03 44.20
CA PHE A 424 4.33 39.13 45.65
C PHE A 424 5.68 39.25 46.38
N ILE A 425 6.68 38.45 46.00
CA ILE A 425 8.04 38.55 46.55
C ILE A 425 8.68 39.91 46.24
N GLU A 426 8.53 40.39 45.00
CA GLU A 426 9.08 41.68 44.55
C GLU A 426 8.38 42.88 45.22
N GLN A 427 7.08 42.79 45.50
CA GLN A 427 6.31 43.88 46.13
C GLN A 427 6.50 43.97 47.65
N ASN A 428 6.88 42.87 48.30
CA ASN A 428 7.04 42.82 49.76
C ASN A 428 8.51 42.84 50.21
N ASP A 429 9.43 43.14 49.28
CA ASP A 429 10.88 43.22 49.53
C ASP A 429 11.43 42.01 50.29
N ILE A 430 10.84 40.83 50.02
CA ILE A 430 11.22 39.58 50.67
C ILE A 430 12.54 39.17 50.02
N ASN A 431 13.63 39.55 50.68
CA ASN A 431 15.00 39.28 50.25
C ASN A 431 15.16 37.78 49.92
N SER A 432 15.26 37.48 48.63
CA SER A 432 15.25 36.12 48.06
C SER A 432 16.43 35.26 48.53
N SER A 433 17.41 35.87 49.17
CA SER A 433 18.56 35.26 49.84
C SER A 433 18.19 34.45 51.10
N ASN A 434 17.04 34.70 51.75
CA ASN A 434 16.60 33.90 52.91
C ASN A 434 15.68 32.71 52.55
N LEU A 435 15.16 32.62 51.34
CA LEU A 435 14.26 31.53 50.90
C LEU A 435 14.99 30.36 50.22
N LEU A 436 16.25 30.53 49.82
CA LEU A 436 17.04 29.51 49.10
C LEU A 436 17.70 28.44 50.01
N ILE A 437 17.45 28.44 51.32
CA ILE A 437 18.10 27.50 52.26
C ILE A 437 17.31 26.20 52.50
N LYS A 438 16.11 26.01 51.96
CA LYS A 438 15.35 24.74 52.13
C LYS A 438 14.81 24.14 50.83
N PHE A 439 15.68 23.90 49.86
CA PHE A 439 15.45 22.87 48.83
C PHE A 439 16.78 22.20 48.44
N LYS A 440 17.40 21.51 49.40
CA LYS A 440 18.31 20.40 49.13
C LYS A 440 17.92 19.23 50.04
N CYS A 441 17.71 18.08 49.41
CA CYS A 441 17.40 16.76 49.99
C CYS A 441 15.95 16.53 50.46
N THR A 442 15.09 16.02 49.56
CA THR A 442 14.69 14.60 49.52
C THR A 442 14.17 14.25 48.14
#